data_AF-A0A494UYZ4-F1
#
_entry.id   AF-A0A494UYZ4-F1
#
_cell.length_a   1.000
_cell.length_b   1.000
_cell.length_c   1.000
_cell.angle_alpha   90.00
_cell.angle_beta   90.00
_cell.angle_gamma   90.00
#
_symmetry.space_group_name_H-M   'P 1'
#
loop_
_entity.id
_entity.type
_entity.pdbx_description
1 polymer ?
#
loop_
_entity_poly.entity_id
_entity_poly.type
_entity_poly.pdbx_seq_one_letter_code
_entity_poly.pdbx_strand_id
1 'polypeptide(L)'
;MAAGAVASTCAWTWPNPVGKNDLREADVRFNIADFDFTRNPTSTCNGRYHDVLNTGTHEAGHIFGLGHVGSGHSNLTMYTKADRCEVKKRTLGKGDVMGLRSIY
;
A
#
# COMPACT_ATOMS: atom_id res chain seq x y z
N MET A 1 -6.36 -13.42 5.90
CA MET A 1 -5.32 -12.39 6.10
C MET A 1 -4.86 -12.47 7.54
N ALA A 2 -3.65 -11.97 7.86
CA ALA A 2 -3.23 -11.88 9.25
C ALA A 2 -4.19 -10.96 10.04
N ALA A 3 -4.36 -11.24 11.33
CA ALA A 3 -5.20 -10.42 12.19
C ALA A 3 -4.72 -8.96 12.17
N GLY A 4 -5.64 -8.01 11.96
CA GLY A 4 -5.34 -6.58 11.88
C GLY A 4 -4.79 -6.09 10.54
N ALA A 5 -4.62 -6.96 9.53
CA ALA A 5 -4.24 -6.53 8.18
C ALA A 5 -5.43 -5.86 7.46
N VAL A 6 -5.22 -4.63 6.98
CA VAL A 6 -6.24 -3.84 6.25
C VAL A 6 -6.36 -4.29 4.79
N ALA A 7 -5.23 -4.59 4.16
CA ALA A 7 -5.15 -5.16 2.83
C ALA A 7 -3.87 -6.01 2.71
N SER A 8 -3.73 -6.73 1.60
CA SER A 8 -2.52 -7.47 1.28
C SER A 8 -2.36 -7.59 -0.22
N THR A 9 -1.10 -7.55 -0.65
CA THR A 9 -0.65 -7.80 -2.02
C THR A 9 -0.03 -9.18 -2.12
N CYS A 10 -0.51 -9.99 -3.05
CA CYS A 10 0.14 -11.23 -3.48
C CYS A 10 0.75 -10.99 -4.85
N ALA A 11 2.00 -11.43 -5.08
CA ALA A 11 2.66 -11.30 -6.37
C ALA A 11 3.27 -12.64 -6.79
N TRP A 12 3.10 -12.97 -8.06
CA TRP A 12 3.74 -14.09 -8.72
C TRP A 12 4.78 -13.54 -9.68
N THR A 13 5.95 -14.15 -9.68
CA THR A 13 7.10 -13.63 -10.42
C THR A 13 7.77 -14.73 -11.22
N TRP A 14 8.39 -14.37 -12.33
CA TRP A 14 9.32 -15.24 -13.03
C TRP A 14 10.75 -15.01 -12.50
N PRO A 15 11.52 -16.07 -12.24
CA PRO A 15 12.92 -15.92 -11.87
C PRO A 15 13.68 -15.15 -12.96
N ASN A 16 14.42 -14.12 -12.56
CA ASN A 16 15.32 -13.40 -13.45
C ASN A 16 16.78 -13.72 -13.04
N PRO A 17 17.58 -14.38 -13.89
CA PRO A 17 18.94 -14.80 -13.52
C PRO A 17 19.92 -13.64 -13.29
N VAL A 18 19.60 -12.44 -13.78
CA VAL A 18 20.53 -11.30 -13.83
C VAL A 18 20.13 -10.19 -12.85
N GLY A 19 18.96 -10.31 -12.19
CA GLY A 19 18.43 -9.23 -11.35
C GLY A 19 17.23 -9.62 -10.51
N LYS A 20 16.36 -8.63 -10.22
CA LYS A 20 15.10 -8.87 -9.53
C LYS A 20 14.16 -9.68 -10.42
N ASN A 21 13.38 -10.57 -9.82
CA ASN A 21 12.37 -11.35 -10.53
C ASN A 21 11.40 -10.44 -11.30
N ASP A 22 10.97 -10.90 -12.47
CA ASP A 22 10.02 -10.16 -13.30
C ASP A 22 8.60 -10.40 -12.77
N LEU A 23 7.84 -9.31 -12.58
CA LEU A 23 6.46 -9.40 -12.15
C LEU A 23 5.61 -10.05 -13.26
N ARG A 24 4.98 -11.18 -12.93
CA ARG A 24 4.04 -11.87 -13.83
C ARG A 24 2.62 -11.38 -13.59
N GLU A 25 2.22 -11.35 -12.32
CA GLU A 25 0.85 -11.06 -11.89
C GLU A 25 0.86 -10.62 -10.44
N ALA A 26 -0.05 -9.74 -10.06
CA ALA A 26 -0.30 -9.41 -8.66
C ALA A 26 -1.78 -9.18 -8.39
N ASP A 27 -2.20 -9.62 -7.21
CA ASP A 27 -3.53 -9.42 -6.67
C ASP A 27 -3.46 -8.54 -5.42
N VAL A 28 -4.41 -7.61 -5.32
CA VAL A 28 -4.64 -6.85 -4.09
C VAL A 28 -5.98 -7.28 -3.51
N ARG A 29 -5.94 -7.73 -2.26
CA ARG A 29 -7.17 -8.03 -1.52
C ARG A 29 -7.34 -7.00 -0.40
N PHE A 30 -8.54 -6.46 -0.29
CA PHE A 30 -8.97 -5.61 0.81
C PHE A 30 -9.68 -6.45 1.86
N ASN A 31 -9.42 -6.20 3.15
CA ASN A 31 -10.06 -6.93 4.24
C ASN A 31 -11.45 -6.37 4.56
N ILE A 32 -12.42 -6.66 3.70
CA ILE A 32 -13.81 -6.23 3.85
C ILE A 32 -14.60 -7.01 4.92
N ALA A 33 -14.00 -8.07 5.49
CA ALA A 33 -14.62 -8.83 6.56
C ALA A 33 -14.53 -8.09 7.90
N ASP A 34 -13.39 -7.42 8.14
CA ASP A 34 -13.10 -6.75 9.41
C ASP A 34 -13.20 -5.22 9.33
N PHE A 35 -13.17 -4.65 8.12
CA PHE A 35 -13.08 -3.20 7.92
C PHE A 35 -14.03 -2.68 6.84
N ASP A 36 -14.60 -1.50 7.11
CA ASP A 36 -15.35 -0.73 6.12
C ASP A 36 -14.40 0.21 5.36
N PHE A 37 -14.67 0.36 4.06
CA PHE A 37 -13.88 1.21 3.16
C PHE A 37 -14.73 2.31 2.54
N THR A 38 -14.11 3.45 2.28
CA THR A 38 -14.72 4.58 1.56
C THR A 38 -13.73 5.21 0.59
N ARG A 39 -14.24 5.87 -0.46
CA ARG A 39 -13.44 6.72 -1.34
C ARG A 39 -13.42 8.19 -0.87
N ASN A 40 -14.31 8.55 0.05
CA ASN A 40 -14.47 9.92 0.52
C ASN A 40 -14.45 9.98 2.05
N PRO A 41 -13.29 9.71 2.69
CA PRO A 41 -13.09 9.90 4.12
C PRO A 41 -12.96 11.41 4.40
N THR A 42 -14.09 12.11 4.39
CA THR A 42 -14.15 13.55 4.69
C THR A 42 -14.18 13.79 6.19
N SER A 43 -14.50 15.02 6.62
CA SER A 43 -14.66 15.41 8.03
C SER A 43 -15.65 14.54 8.81
N THR A 44 -16.55 13.82 8.15
CA THR A 44 -17.51 12.90 8.79
C THR A 44 -16.99 11.47 8.95
N CYS A 45 -15.74 11.19 8.58
CA CYS A 45 -15.19 9.85 8.64
C CYS A 45 -15.17 9.28 10.08
N ASN A 46 -15.06 10.14 11.11
CA ASN A 46 -15.24 9.80 12.53
C ASN A 46 -14.49 8.53 12.98
N GLY A 47 -13.31 8.27 12.42
CA GLY A 47 -12.52 7.08 12.71
C GLY A 47 -13.18 5.76 12.31
N ARG A 48 -14.14 5.75 11.36
CA ARG A 48 -14.90 4.56 10.97
C ARG A 48 -14.32 3.83 9.77
N TYR A 49 -13.92 4.57 8.74
CA TYR A 49 -13.59 4.00 7.44
C TYR A 49 -12.08 4.04 7.14
N HIS A 50 -11.59 3.01 6.47
CA HIS A 50 -10.32 3.10 5.74
C HIS A 50 -10.54 3.71 4.35
N ASP A 51 -9.55 4.42 3.86
CA ASP A 51 -9.61 5.01 2.53
C ASP A 51 -9.16 4.01 1.47
N VAL A 52 -9.99 3.79 0.45
CA VAL A 52 -9.70 2.88 -0.66
C VAL A 52 -8.47 3.34 -1.44
N LEU A 53 -8.34 4.65 -1.68
CA LEU A 53 -7.22 5.19 -2.46
C LEU A 53 -5.91 5.14 -1.67
N ASN A 54 -5.92 5.55 -0.39
CA ASN A 54 -4.76 5.45 0.51
C ASN A 54 -4.23 4.01 0.61
N THR A 55 -5.14 3.06 0.83
CA THR A 55 -4.79 1.64 0.96
C THR A 55 -4.36 1.06 -0.39
N GLY A 56 -5.11 1.32 -1.45
CA GLY A 56 -4.80 0.82 -2.79
C GLY A 56 -3.46 1.33 -3.33
N THR A 57 -3.10 2.59 -3.08
CA THR A 57 -1.80 3.13 -3.50
C THR A 57 -0.64 2.51 -2.71
N HIS A 58 -0.85 2.18 -1.42
CA HIS A 58 0.12 1.44 -0.62
C HIS A 58 0.37 0.03 -1.19
N GLU A 59 -0.70 -0.72 -1.43
CA GLU A 59 -0.62 -2.06 -2.00
C GLU A 59 -0.02 -2.04 -3.41
N ALA A 60 -0.36 -1.05 -4.23
CA ALA A 60 0.27 -0.86 -5.54
C ALA A 60 1.79 -0.66 -5.44
N GLY A 61 2.28 0.01 -4.38
CA GLY A 61 3.71 0.11 -4.14
C GLY A 61 4.38 -1.25 -3.96
N HIS A 62 3.72 -2.21 -3.29
CA HIS A 62 4.21 -3.59 -3.21
C HIS A 62 4.22 -4.30 -4.56
N ILE A 63 3.21 -4.08 -5.40
CA ILE A 63 3.18 -4.62 -6.77
C ILE A 63 4.43 -4.18 -7.54
N PHE A 64 4.82 -2.92 -7.41
CA PHE A 64 6.01 -2.35 -8.05
C PHE A 64 7.32 -2.62 -7.29
N GLY A 65 7.31 -3.52 -6.30
CA GLY A 65 8.51 -4.00 -5.61
C GLY A 65 9.03 -3.10 -4.50
N LEU A 66 8.23 -2.15 -4.01
CA LEU A 66 8.57 -1.38 -2.82
C LEU A 66 8.27 -2.17 -1.54
N GLY A 67 9.16 -2.05 -0.55
CA GLY A 67 8.95 -2.57 0.80
C GLY A 67 8.39 -1.51 1.75
N HIS A 68 7.95 -1.95 2.94
CA HIS A 68 7.53 -1.04 3.99
C HIS A 68 8.65 -0.11 4.48
N VAL A 69 8.27 1.07 4.95
CA VAL A 69 9.15 1.99 5.70
C VAL A 69 8.72 2.14 7.16
N GLY A 70 9.69 2.50 8.02
CA GLY A 70 9.50 2.65 9.46
C GLY A 70 8.88 3.97 9.90
N SER A 71 8.77 4.16 11.23
CA SER A 71 8.06 5.28 11.87
C SER A 71 8.59 6.68 11.53
N GLY A 72 9.88 6.82 11.21
CA GLY A 72 10.47 8.09 10.74
C GLY A 72 9.94 8.58 9.38
N HIS A 73 9.19 7.73 8.68
CA HIS A 73 8.64 7.99 7.35
C HIS A 73 7.12 7.84 7.33
N SER A 74 6.46 8.17 8.43
CA SER A 74 5.02 7.98 8.61
C SER A 74 4.14 8.72 7.59
N ASN A 75 4.68 9.68 6.84
CA ASN A 75 3.99 10.40 5.77
C ASN A 75 4.18 9.80 4.38
N LEU A 76 5.01 8.76 4.21
CA LEU A 76 5.23 8.09 2.93
C LEU A 76 4.14 7.07 2.64
N THR A 77 3.94 6.80 1.34
CA THR A 77 3.00 5.79 0.85
C THR A 77 3.31 4.44 1.48
N MET A 78 4.58 4.03 1.52
CA MET A 78 4.96 2.70 2.01
C MET A 78 5.06 2.57 3.53
N TYR A 79 4.56 3.54 4.30
CA TYR A 79 4.53 3.39 5.75
C TYR A 79 3.64 2.21 6.17
N THR A 80 4.13 1.33 7.05
CA THR A 80 3.51 0.02 7.35
C THR A 80 2.10 0.07 7.97
N LYS A 81 1.66 1.21 8.52
CA LYS A 81 0.33 1.35 9.15
C LYS A 81 -0.59 2.15 8.25
N ALA A 82 -1.86 1.75 8.17
CA ALA A 82 -2.91 2.48 7.43
C ALA A 82 -4.03 2.84 8.41
N ASP A 83 -3.94 4.04 8.99
CA ASP A 83 -4.92 4.49 9.98
C ASP A 83 -6.28 4.81 9.32
N ARG A 84 -7.36 4.72 10.10
CA ARG A 84 -8.70 5.10 9.62
C ARG A 84 -8.73 6.59 9.32
N CYS A 85 -9.50 6.97 8.30
CA CYS A 85 -9.62 8.34 7.79
C CYS A 85 -8.32 8.95 7.24
N GLU A 86 -7.26 8.17 7.11
CA GLU A 86 -6.00 8.60 6.54
C GLU A 86 -6.09 8.70 5.01
N VAL A 87 -5.58 9.81 4.44
CA VAL A 87 -5.53 10.04 2.98
C VAL A 87 -4.14 10.36 2.44
N LYS A 88 -3.13 10.43 3.31
CA LYS A 88 -1.79 10.93 2.95
C LYS A 88 -1.03 10.02 1.99
N LYS A 89 -1.42 8.75 1.85
CA LYS A 89 -0.81 7.79 0.93
C LYS A 89 -1.44 7.78 -0.47
N ARG A 90 -2.45 8.63 -0.73
CA ARG A 90 -3.03 8.81 -2.08
C ARG A 90 -2.04 9.37 -3.10
N THR A 91 -0.96 9.99 -2.61
CA THR A 91 0.14 10.50 -3.42
C THR A 91 1.43 9.79 -3.03
N LEU A 92 2.44 9.90 -3.88
CA LEU A 92 3.78 9.39 -3.62
C LEU A 92 4.61 10.45 -2.90
N GLY A 93 5.26 10.07 -1.80
CA GLY A 93 6.28 10.88 -1.17
C GLY A 93 7.63 10.77 -1.88
N LYS A 94 8.58 11.65 -1.53
CA LYS A 94 9.91 11.67 -2.14
C LYS A 94 10.63 10.32 -2.06
N GLY A 95 10.55 9.65 -0.91
CA GLY A 95 11.14 8.34 -0.71
C GLY A 95 10.53 7.26 -1.60
N ASP A 96 9.20 7.29 -1.78
CA ASP A 96 8.48 6.35 -2.65
C ASP A 96 8.92 6.53 -4.12
N VAL A 97 9.02 7.78 -4.59
CA VAL A 97 9.50 8.10 -5.95
C VAL A 97 10.96 7.68 -6.16
N MET A 98 11.85 7.95 -5.19
CA MET A 98 13.24 7.50 -5.26
C MET A 98 13.35 5.98 -5.29
N GLY A 99 12.50 5.28 -4.52
CA GLY A 99 12.41 3.83 -4.54
C GLY A 99 12.04 3.29 -5.91
N LEU A 100 10.98 3.82 -6.53
CA LEU A 100 10.55 3.39 -7.87
C LEU A 100 11.63 3.63 -8.94
N ARG A 101 12.30 4.79 -8.90
CA ARG A 101 13.42 5.13 -9.82
C ARG A 101 14.67 4.27 -9.62
N SER A 102 14.79 3.58 -8.49
CA SER A 102 15.88 2.60 -8.28
C SER A 102 15.55 1.23 -8.89
N ILE A 103 14.29 1.00 -9.27
CA ILE A 103 13.80 -0.26 -9.86
C ILE A 103 13.63 -0.11 -11.38
N TYR A 104 13.19 1.06 -11.85
CA TYR A 104 12.87 1.38 -13.25
C TYR A 104 13.59 2.66 -13.69
#